data_AF-A0A9E1BEY6-F1
#
_entry.id   AF-A0A9E1BEY6-F1
#
_cell.length_a   1.000
_cell.length_b   1.000
_cell.length_c   1.000
_cell.angle_alpha   90.00
_cell.angle_beta   90.00
_cell.angle_gamma   90.00
#
_symmetry.space_group_name_H-M   'P 1'
#
loop_
_entity.id
_entity.type
_entity.pdbx_description
1 polymer ?
#
loop_
_entity_poly.entity_id
_entity_poly.type
_entity_poly.pdbx_seq_one_letter_code
_entity_poly.pdbx_strand_id
1 'polypeptide(L)' 'RFNIQIGIITVPAYAAQEVADRMVDAGIKAIWNFASVHLNIPANIALKNEDLASSLALLSLQIQQTRND' A
#
# COMPACT_ATOMS: atom_id res chain seq x y z
N ARG A 1 6.61 22.53 -11.65
CA ARG A 1 6.95 21.12 -11.37
C ARG A 1 5.82 20.52 -10.53
N PHE A 2 5.36 19.31 -10.83
CA PHE A 2 4.21 18.71 -10.14
C PHE A 2 4.54 18.46 -8.66
N ASN A 3 3.73 19.01 -7.75
CA ASN A 3 3.89 18.85 -6.31
C ASN A 3 3.33 17.49 -5.87
N ILE A 4 3.96 16.40 -6.29
CA ILE A 4 3.50 15.03 -6.02
C ILE A 4 3.85 14.68 -4.57
N GLN A 5 2.82 14.42 -3.76
CA GLN A 5 2.96 14.15 -2.33
C GLN A 5 2.77 12.66 -1.98
N ILE A 6 2.10 11.89 -2.84
CA ILE A 6 1.70 10.50 -2.58
C ILE A 6 2.15 9.60 -3.74
N GLY A 7 2.77 8.47 -3.43
CA GLY A 7 3.11 7.41 -4.36
C GLY A 7 2.37 6.11 -4.05
N ILE A 8 2.08 5.32 -5.09
CA ILE A 8 1.49 3.98 -4.94
C ILE A 8 2.48 2.95 -5.47
N ILE A 9 2.79 1.92 -4.66
CA ILE A 9 3.69 0.82 -5.03
C ILE A 9 2.86 -0.40 -5.39
N THR A 10 2.96 -0.84 -6.64
CA THR A 10 2.26 -2.01 -7.21
C THR A 10 3.21 -2.97 -7.94
N VAL A 11 4.51 -2.88 -7.63
CA VAL A 11 5.55 -3.76 -8.18
C VAL A 11 5.63 -5.08 -7.39
N PRO A 12 6.29 -6.12 -7.92
CA PRO A 12 6.58 -7.33 -7.14
C PRO A 12 7.39 -7.03 -5.87
N ALA A 13 7.23 -7.88 -4.86
CA ALA A 13 7.84 -7.71 -3.53
C ALA A 13 9.37 -7.45 -3.59
N TYR A 14 10.10 -8.12 -4.48
CA TYR A 14 11.54 -7.97 -4.61
C TYR A 14 12.00 -6.58 -5.08
N ALA A 15 11.12 -5.82 -5.74
CA ALA A 15 11.42 -4.48 -6.26
C ALA A 15 10.84 -3.35 -5.39
N ALA A 16 9.99 -3.68 -4.41
CA ALA A 16 9.20 -2.69 -3.68
C ALA A 16 10.06 -1.75 -2.83
N GLN A 17 11.12 -2.27 -2.19
CA GLN A 17 12.03 -1.46 -1.39
C GLN A 17 12.79 -0.44 -2.24
N GLU A 18 13.38 -0.88 -3.36
CA GLU A 18 14.12 0.02 -4.26
C GLU A 18 13.22 1.15 -4.80
N VAL A 19 11.96 0.83 -5.14
CA VAL A 19 10.98 1.83 -5.56
C VAL A 19 10.63 2.79 -4.42
N ALA A 20 10.46 2.28 -3.20
CA ALA A 20 10.18 3.11 -2.02
C ALA A 20 11.32 4.10 -1.75
N ASP A 21 12.58 3.64 -1.81
CA ASP A 21 13.77 4.48 -1.61
C ASP A 21 13.80 5.62 -2.63
N ARG A 22 13.57 5.31 -3.91
CA ARG A 22 13.48 6.31 -4.99
C ARG A 22 12.34 7.31 -4.79
N MET A 23 11.20 6.87 -4.26
CA MET A 23 10.07 7.75 -3.94
C MET A 23 10.43 8.72 -2.80
N VAL A 24 11.11 8.22 -1.76
CA VAL A 24 11.58 9.03 -0.63
C VAL A 24 12.59 10.08 -1.10
N ASP A 25 13.56 9.69 -1.93
CA ASP A 25 14.55 10.61 -2.51
C ASP A 25 13.91 11.68 -3.40
N ALA A 26 12.81 11.35 -4.09
CA ALA A 26 12.03 12.29 -4.88
C ALA A 26 11.19 13.26 -4.04
N GLY A 27 11.13 13.08 -2.72
CA GLY A 27 10.45 13.98 -1.78
C GLY A 27 8.97 13.67 -1.52
N ILE A 28 8.50 12.47 -1.87
CA ILE A 28 7.15 11.99 -1.53
C ILE A 28 6.97 11.99 0.00
N LYS A 29 5.75 12.23 0.47
CA LYS A 29 5.38 12.27 1.89
C LYS A 29 4.54 11.08 2.33
N ALA A 30 3.91 10.38 1.41
CA ALA A 30 3.13 9.18 1.71
C ALA A 30 3.29 8.10 0.63
N ILE A 31 3.34 6.85 1.07
CA ILE A 31 3.39 5.66 0.23
C ILE A 31 2.18 4.77 0.57
N TRP A 32 1.41 4.41 -0.46
CA TRP A 32 0.41 3.35 -0.36
C TRP A 32 0.99 2.08 -1.01
N ASN A 33 1.32 1.11 -0.18
CA ASN A 33 2.02 -0.10 -0.57
C ASN A 33 1.03 -1.26 -0.78
N PHE A 34 0.91 -1.71 -2.03
CA PHE A 34 0.20 -2.94 -2.39
C PHE A 34 1.13 -4.14 -2.53
N ALA A 35 2.45 -3.93 -2.47
CA ALA A 35 3.37 -5.06 -2.44
C ALA A 35 3.24 -5.76 -1.09
N SER A 36 3.08 -7.09 -1.13
CA SER A 36 3.00 -7.95 0.06
C SER A 36 4.35 -8.11 0.77
N VAL A 37 4.97 -7.00 1.15
CA VAL A 37 6.28 -6.93 1.80
C VAL A 37 6.32 -5.72 2.74
N HIS A 38 7.08 -5.85 3.82
CA HIS A 38 7.36 -4.75 4.72
C HIS A 38 8.44 -3.85 4.10
N LEU A 39 8.16 -2.56 4.04
CA LEU A 39 9.10 -1.55 3.57
C LEU A 39 9.81 -0.93 4.77
N ASN A 40 11.12 -0.79 4.68
CA ASN A 40 11.91 -0.02 5.63
C ASN A 40 12.05 1.41 5.11
N ILE A 41 11.29 2.35 5.68
CA ILE A 41 11.29 3.75 5.25
C ILE A 41 11.41 4.69 6.45
N PRO A 42 11.88 5.93 6.25
CA PRO A 42 11.98 6.91 7.34
C PRO A 42 10.63 7.20 8.00
N ALA A 43 10.64 7.46 9.31
CA ALA A 43 9.43 7.71 10.12
C ALA A 43 8.64 8.95 9.69
N ASN A 44 9.26 9.87 8.94
CA ASN A 44 8.60 11.07 8.40
C ASN A 44 7.81 10.81 7.11
N ILE A 45 7.69 9.56 6.67
CA ILE A 45 6.90 9.15 5.50
C ILE A 45 5.69 8.36 5.99
N ALA A 46 4.49 8.79 5.63
CA ALA A 46 3.28 8.05 5.94
C ALA A 46 3.22 6.77 5.10
N LEU A 47 3.10 5.60 5.73
CA LEU A 47 2.98 4.32 5.06
C LEU A 47 1.62 3.69 5.32
N LYS A 48 0.92 3.31 4.26
CA LYS A 48 -0.26 2.44 4.33
C LYS A 48 0.05 1.16 3.57
N ASN A 49 0.05 0.02 4.25
CA ASN A 49 0.07 -1.29 3.59
C ASN A 49 -1.36 -1.74 3.30
N GLU A 50 -1.58 -2.24 2.09
CA GLU A 50 -2.84 -2.82 1.69
C GLU A 50 -2.84 -4.34 1.91
N ASP A 51 -3.88 -4.85 2.56
CA ASP A 51 -4.14 -6.28 2.68
C ASP A 51 -5.42 -6.62 1.91
N LEU A 52 -5.22 -7.00 0.65
CA LEU A 52 -6.30 -7.38 -0.24
C LEU A 52 -6.96 -8.69 0.18
N ALA A 53 -6.24 -9.62 0.81
CA ALA A 53 -6.79 -10.90 1.22
C ALA A 53 -7.78 -10.70 2.38
N SER A 54 -7.40 -9.89 3.37
CA SER A 54 -8.30 -9.50 4.46
C SER A 54 -9.51 -8.73 3.95
N SER A 55 -9.31 -7.77 3.04
CA SER A 55 -10.40 -6.99 2.45
C SER A 55 -11.39 -7.88 1.68
N LEU A 56 -10.88 -8.85 0.90
CA LEU A 56 -11.72 -9.82 0.19
C LEU A 56 -12.46 -10.76 1.16
N ALA A 57 -11.81 -11.21 2.23
CA ALA A 57 -12.44 -12.05 3.24
C ALA A 57 -13.62 -11.33 3.92
N LEU A 58 -13.47 -10.04 4.23
CA LEU A 58 -14.55 -9.22 4.77
C LEU A 58 -15.74 -9.11 3.80
N LEU A 59 -15.47 -8.85 2.51
CA LEU A 59 -16.52 -8.81 1.49
C LEU A 59 -17.25 -10.16 1.38
N SER A 60 -16.53 -11.28 1.44
CA SER A 60 -17.10 -12.63 1.41
C SER A 60 -18.07 -12.86 2.58
N LEU A 61 -17.69 -12.43 3.80
CA LEU A 61 -18.55 -12.53 4.98
C LEU A 61 -19.80 -11.65 4.86
N GLN A 62 -19.66 -10.43 4.33
CA GLN A 62 -20.81 -9.54 4.11
C GLN A 62 -21.83 -10.16 3.16
N ILE A 63 -21.37 -10.77 2.05
CA ILE A 63 -22.26 -11.47 1.11
C ILE A 63 -22.99 -12.64 1.81
N GLN A 64 -22.31 -13.38 2.69
CA GLN A 64 -22.94 -14.46 3.45
C GLN A 64 -24.02 -13.94 4.41
N GLN A 65 -23.78 -12.80 5.06
CA GLN A 65 -24.75 -12.18 5.97
C GLN A 65 -25.98 -11.67 5.22
N THR A 66 -25.78 -10.92 4.12
CA THR A 66 -26.90 -10.40 3.30
C THR A 66 -27.76 -11.50 2.65
N ARG A 67 -27.22 -12.73 2.50
CA ARG A 67 -27.99 -13.87 1.97
C ARG A 67 -28.83 -14.59 3.04
N ASN A 68 -28.52 -14.38 4.32
CA ASN A 68 -29.22 -15.00 5.45
C ASN A 68 -30.32 -14.10 6.03
N ASP A 69 -30.47 -12.89 5.50
CA ASP A 69 -31.59 -11.97 5.72
C ASP A 69 -32.62 -12.09 4.57
#